data_AF-A0A2V6WXL8-F1
#
_entry.id   AF-A0A2V6WXL8-F1
#
_cell.length_a   1.000
_cell.length_b   1.000
_cell.length_c   1.000
_cell.angle_alpha   90.00
_cell.angle_beta   90.00
_cell.angle_gamma   90.00
#
_symmetry.space_group_name_H-M   'P 1'
#
loop_
_entity.id
_entity.type
_entity.pdbx_description
1 polymer ?
#
loop_
_entity_poly.entity_id
_entity_poly.type
_entity_poly.pdbx_seq_one_letter_code
_entity_poly.pdbx_strand_id
1 'polypeptide(L)'
;MGTFPVTDIVFGRTTRYDAGRLTVDRDAVLATVRQDPRIASAELEIARPGECVRIWPVRDVIEPRVKVEGPGVCYPGICGREIATVGEGRTHRLAGMGVVEVSSVNWHDAGGDFVETYLDMSGHYGEMYPYQKLINLCLVVEPDATLNEEVKNYAVHKAALTVSDQLGEAVRSLTPTEREVFELTPVDPSLPRVVYIWCVHSPQAMSGSPTAFCTATYGLTQLTPPWYLHPNEILDGALTGPYRTAFAMSWTVANNPLFLDLYRRHGRDWNFLGVISLRTEWTTQTEKQLMANQTAKLAKQLGAQGAVVTWDAGGNEFIEVVRSIQACERLGIKTVFLTSEDDATDGAPTMLEPLPEADAIVSTS
;
A
#
# COMPACT_ATOMS: atom_id res chain seq x y z
N MET A 1 -13.37 -11.74 -0.35
CA MET A 1 -11.99 -12.16 -0.68
C MET A 1 -11.91 -13.68 -0.67
N GLY A 2 -11.43 -14.30 -1.75
CA GLY A 2 -11.03 -15.71 -1.77
C GLY A 2 -9.53 -15.83 -1.54
N THR A 3 -9.10 -16.60 -0.56
CA THR A 3 -7.69 -16.72 -0.17
C THR A 3 -7.15 -18.08 -0.60
N PHE A 4 -6.02 -18.05 -1.30
CA PHE A 4 -5.22 -19.20 -1.67
C PHE A 4 -3.86 -19.07 -0.99
N PRO A 5 -3.62 -19.76 0.14
CA PRO A 5 -2.33 -19.74 0.82
C PRO A 5 -1.23 -20.27 -0.10
N VAL A 6 -0.07 -19.62 -0.14
CA VAL A 6 1.13 -20.05 -0.86
C VAL A 6 2.19 -20.41 0.18
N THR A 7 2.58 -21.68 0.19
CA THR A 7 3.57 -22.26 1.10
C THR A 7 4.81 -22.75 0.38
N ASP A 8 4.78 -22.81 -0.96
CA ASP A 8 5.96 -23.06 -1.80
C ASP A 8 5.79 -22.40 -3.17
N ILE A 9 6.90 -21.94 -3.75
CA ILE A 9 6.96 -21.43 -5.12
C ILE A 9 8.08 -22.16 -5.84
N VAL A 10 7.84 -22.72 -7.02
CA VAL A 10 8.87 -23.37 -7.83
C VAL A 10 8.77 -22.98 -9.29
N PHE A 11 9.90 -22.98 -10.01
CA PHE A 11 9.87 -22.86 -11.46
C PHE A 11 9.50 -24.19 -12.12
N GLY A 12 8.72 -24.13 -13.19
CA GLY A 12 8.29 -25.29 -13.95
C GLY A 12 7.79 -24.93 -15.34
N ARG A 13 7.13 -25.88 -16.01
CA ARG A 13 6.70 -25.73 -17.41
C ARG A 13 5.37 -24.99 -17.61
N THR A 14 4.62 -24.73 -16.55
CA THR A 14 3.28 -24.13 -16.64
C THR A 14 2.94 -23.47 -15.32
N THR A 15 2.50 -22.21 -15.38
CA THR A 15 2.03 -21.49 -14.19
C THR A 15 0.73 -22.11 -13.70
N ARG A 16 0.73 -22.64 -12.46
CA ARG A 16 -0.45 -23.22 -11.83
C ARG A 16 -0.33 -23.22 -10.31
N TYR A 17 -1.47 -23.14 -9.65
CA TYR A 17 -1.60 -23.33 -8.21
C TYR A 17 -2.14 -24.73 -7.89
N ASP A 18 -1.52 -25.42 -6.95
CA ASP A 18 -1.97 -26.73 -6.45
C ASP A 18 -1.71 -26.83 -4.94
N ALA A 19 -2.79 -26.79 -4.14
CA ALA A 19 -2.79 -27.04 -2.69
C ALA A 19 -1.62 -26.40 -1.91
N GLY A 20 -1.39 -25.10 -2.11
CA GLY A 20 -0.31 -24.36 -1.43
C GLY A 20 0.96 -24.17 -2.26
N ARG A 21 1.13 -24.95 -3.33
CA ARG A 21 2.29 -24.85 -4.22
C ARG A 21 1.96 -24.06 -5.47
N LEU A 22 2.68 -22.97 -5.70
CA LEU A 22 2.63 -22.20 -6.94
C LEU A 22 3.80 -22.63 -7.84
N THR A 23 3.48 -23.31 -8.94
CA THR A 23 4.46 -23.51 -10.03
C THR A 23 4.40 -22.29 -10.93
N VAL A 24 5.54 -21.72 -11.30
CA VAL A 24 5.66 -20.55 -12.18
C VAL A 24 6.40 -20.94 -13.45
N ASP A 25 5.79 -20.69 -14.61
CA ASP A 25 6.49 -20.77 -15.90
C ASP A 25 7.35 -19.52 -16.08
N ARG A 26 8.63 -19.64 -15.72
CA ARG A 26 9.59 -18.53 -15.77
C ARG A 26 9.69 -17.94 -17.17
N ASP A 27 9.74 -18.80 -18.20
CA ASP A 27 9.97 -18.36 -19.57
C ASP A 27 8.74 -17.64 -20.12
N ALA A 28 7.54 -18.16 -19.87
CA ALA A 28 6.30 -17.51 -20.28
C ALA A 28 6.10 -16.16 -19.60
N VAL A 29 6.33 -16.08 -18.28
CA VAL A 29 6.22 -14.82 -17.52
C VAL A 29 7.19 -13.77 -18.07
N LEU A 30 8.47 -14.14 -18.22
CA LEU A 30 9.49 -13.22 -18.74
C LEU A 30 9.25 -12.84 -20.20
N ALA A 31 8.68 -13.74 -21.02
CA ALA A 31 8.31 -13.42 -22.38
C ALA A 31 7.24 -12.32 -22.44
N THR A 32 6.24 -12.33 -21.57
CA THR A 32 5.23 -11.26 -21.50
C THR A 32 5.83 -9.95 -21.00
N VAL A 33 6.67 -9.98 -19.97
CA VAL A 33 7.36 -8.77 -19.47
C VAL A 33 8.16 -8.10 -20.59
N ARG A 34 8.87 -8.89 -21.40
CA ARG A 34 9.68 -8.42 -22.54
C ARG A 34 8.87 -7.98 -23.76
N GLN A 35 7.53 -8.07 -23.74
CA GLN A 35 6.69 -7.47 -24.78
C GLN A 35 6.71 -5.95 -24.71
N ASP A 36 7.02 -5.36 -23.54
CA ASP A 36 7.25 -3.93 -23.43
C ASP A 36 8.66 -3.60 -23.93
N PRO A 37 8.80 -2.89 -25.07
CA PRO A 37 10.10 -2.65 -25.69
C PRO A 37 11.01 -1.74 -24.86
N ARG A 38 10.49 -1.12 -23.79
CA ARG A 38 11.26 -0.31 -22.86
C ARG A 38 12.03 -1.15 -21.85
N ILE A 39 11.77 -2.45 -21.75
CA ILE A 39 12.48 -3.37 -20.84
C ILE A 39 13.76 -3.88 -21.52
N ALA A 40 14.91 -3.59 -20.92
CA ALA A 40 16.21 -4.05 -21.41
C ALA A 40 16.56 -5.44 -20.89
N SER A 41 16.25 -5.73 -19.63
CA SER A 41 16.47 -7.04 -19.01
C SER A 41 15.41 -7.35 -17.97
N ALA A 42 15.16 -8.65 -17.77
CA ALA A 42 14.22 -9.15 -16.77
C ALA A 42 14.59 -10.57 -16.37
N GLU A 43 14.61 -10.85 -15.08
CA GLU A 43 14.89 -12.16 -14.48
C GLU A 43 13.95 -12.42 -13.29
N LEU A 44 13.76 -13.69 -12.97
CA LEU A 44 12.98 -14.12 -11.81
C LEU A 44 13.87 -14.93 -10.88
N GLU A 45 13.85 -14.55 -9.62
CA GLU A 45 14.51 -15.23 -8.51
C GLU A 45 13.51 -15.52 -7.40
N ILE A 46 13.80 -16.50 -6.54
CA ILE A 46 12.94 -16.86 -5.41
C ILE A 46 13.75 -16.72 -4.13
N ALA A 47 13.25 -15.93 -3.18
CA ALA A 47 13.78 -15.82 -1.84
C ALA A 47 12.77 -16.34 -0.81
N ARG A 48 13.21 -17.23 0.08
CA ARG A 48 12.34 -17.94 1.03
C ARG A 48 12.54 -17.47 2.46
N PRO A 49 11.52 -17.64 3.32
CA PRO A 49 11.67 -17.42 4.74
C PRO A 49 12.84 -18.21 5.33
N GLY A 50 13.71 -17.53 6.07
CA GLY A 50 14.87 -18.12 6.73
C GLY A 50 16.12 -18.27 5.88
N GLU A 51 16.08 -17.93 4.58
CA GLU A 51 17.29 -17.85 3.77
C GLU A 51 18.15 -16.67 4.17
N CYS A 52 19.48 -16.87 4.25
CA CYS A 52 20.43 -15.82 4.57
C CYS A 52 20.75 -14.97 3.33
N VAL A 53 19.73 -14.26 2.82
CA VAL A 53 19.81 -13.43 1.61
C VAL A 53 19.24 -12.03 1.86
N ARG A 54 19.75 -11.07 1.09
CA ARG A 54 19.24 -9.70 1.00
C ARG A 54 18.72 -9.45 -0.42
N ILE A 55 17.52 -8.90 -0.54
CA ILE A 55 16.93 -8.47 -1.81
C ILE A 55 17.18 -6.96 -1.95
N TRP A 56 17.76 -6.52 -3.07
CA TRP A 56 18.15 -5.13 -3.27
C TRP A 56 18.39 -4.77 -4.76
N PRO A 57 18.11 -3.52 -5.18
CA PRO A 57 17.27 -2.53 -4.50
C PRO A 57 15.79 -2.84 -4.74
N VAL A 58 15.01 -2.86 -3.66
CA VAL A 58 13.57 -3.11 -3.67
C VAL A 58 12.83 -1.80 -3.85
N ARG A 59 11.86 -1.83 -4.76
CA ARG A 59 11.01 -0.69 -5.07
C ARG A 59 9.60 -0.87 -4.53
N ASP A 60 9.00 -2.05 -4.68
CA ASP A 60 7.68 -2.38 -4.13
C ASP A 60 7.60 -3.88 -3.81
N VAL A 61 6.64 -4.26 -2.96
CA VAL A 61 6.21 -5.65 -2.77
C VAL A 61 4.71 -5.71 -3.02
N ILE A 62 4.28 -6.55 -3.97
CA ILE A 62 2.89 -6.64 -4.42
C ILE A 62 2.34 -8.02 -4.06
N GLU A 63 1.16 -8.10 -3.44
CA GLU A 63 0.48 -9.39 -3.27
C GLU A 63 -0.29 -9.73 -4.56
N PRO A 64 -0.05 -10.88 -5.21
CA PRO A 64 -0.83 -11.24 -6.39
C PRO A 64 -2.32 -11.39 -6.09
N ARG A 65 -3.13 -10.66 -6.85
CA ARG A 65 -4.58 -10.62 -6.72
C ARG A 65 -5.24 -10.63 -8.10
N VAL A 66 -6.42 -11.25 -8.17
CA VAL A 66 -7.20 -11.30 -9.41
C VAL A 66 -8.67 -11.01 -9.14
N LYS A 67 -9.23 -10.07 -9.88
CA LYS A 67 -10.66 -9.76 -9.86
C LYS A 67 -11.42 -10.82 -10.64
N VAL A 68 -12.23 -11.65 -9.96
CA VAL A 68 -12.97 -12.76 -10.60
C VAL A 68 -14.44 -12.43 -10.85
N GLU A 69 -14.98 -11.43 -10.16
CA GLU A 69 -16.35 -10.95 -10.29
C GLU A 69 -16.43 -9.48 -9.84
N GLY A 70 -17.28 -8.69 -10.47
CA GLY A 70 -17.43 -7.26 -10.20
C GLY A 70 -16.67 -6.38 -11.20
N PRO A 71 -16.74 -5.05 -11.04
CA PRO A 71 -16.14 -4.10 -11.97
C PRO A 71 -14.62 -4.03 -11.84
N GLY A 72 -13.96 -3.65 -12.94
CA GLY A 72 -12.56 -3.28 -12.98
C GLY A 72 -11.57 -4.44 -12.78
N VAL A 73 -10.34 -4.04 -12.43
CA VAL A 73 -9.21 -4.93 -12.17
C VAL A 73 -8.57 -4.56 -10.82
N CYS A 74 -7.80 -5.48 -10.24
CA CYS A 74 -6.97 -5.13 -9.08
C CYS A 74 -5.97 -4.03 -9.46
N TYR A 75 -5.54 -3.22 -8.49
CA TYR A 75 -4.60 -2.10 -8.73
C TYR A 75 -5.06 -1.13 -9.83
N PRO A 76 -6.32 -0.65 -9.79
CA PRO A 76 -6.93 0.13 -10.88
C PRO A 76 -6.20 1.46 -11.12
N GLY A 77 -6.12 1.88 -12.39
CA GLY A 77 -5.47 3.13 -12.81
C GLY A 77 -3.94 3.15 -12.75
N ILE A 78 -3.31 2.20 -12.07
CA ILE A 78 -1.84 2.08 -12.00
C ILE A 78 -1.30 1.62 -13.36
N CYS A 79 -0.25 2.28 -13.87
CA CYS A 79 0.42 1.88 -15.12
C CYS A 79 -0.52 1.62 -16.32
N GLY A 80 -1.56 2.45 -16.47
CA GLY A 80 -2.53 2.33 -17.58
C GLY A 80 -3.52 1.18 -17.46
N ARG A 81 -3.63 0.56 -16.29
CA ARG A 81 -4.71 -0.39 -15.98
C ARG A 81 -6.07 0.30 -16.05
N GLU A 82 -7.10 -0.48 -16.36
CA GLU A 82 -8.47 0.00 -16.46
C GLU A 82 -8.86 0.80 -15.21
N ILE A 83 -9.48 1.96 -15.43
CA ILE A 83 -9.98 2.83 -14.37
C ILE A 83 -11.46 2.53 -14.21
N ALA A 84 -11.80 1.87 -13.10
CA ALA A 84 -13.15 1.69 -12.62
C ALA A 84 -13.12 1.80 -11.09
N THR A 85 -14.20 2.30 -10.49
CA THR A 85 -14.38 2.17 -9.03
C THR A 85 -14.51 0.70 -8.69
N VAL A 86 -13.58 0.20 -7.87
CA VAL A 86 -13.51 -1.21 -7.45
C VAL A 86 -14.17 -1.38 -6.08
N GLY A 87 -13.99 -2.54 -5.43
CA GLY A 87 -14.53 -2.82 -4.09
C GLY A 87 -15.85 -3.62 -4.06
N GLU A 88 -16.39 -3.98 -5.22
CA GLU A 88 -17.60 -4.81 -5.34
C GLU A 88 -17.30 -6.18 -5.96
N GLY A 89 -18.06 -7.21 -5.59
CA GLY A 89 -17.91 -8.56 -6.16
C GLY A 89 -16.84 -9.39 -5.43
N ARG A 90 -15.97 -10.06 -6.18
CA ARG A 90 -15.04 -11.06 -5.65
C ARG A 90 -13.65 -10.92 -6.26
N THR A 91 -12.68 -10.93 -5.35
CA THR A 91 -11.24 -10.91 -5.64
C THR A 91 -10.62 -12.13 -4.99
N HIS A 92 -9.74 -12.82 -5.73
CA HIS A 92 -8.89 -13.89 -5.19
C HIS A 92 -7.50 -13.32 -4.92
N ARG A 93 -6.83 -13.82 -3.88
CA ARG A 93 -5.44 -13.47 -3.53
C ARG A 93 -4.57 -14.70 -3.33
N LEU A 94 -3.29 -14.59 -3.69
CA LEU A 94 -2.24 -15.53 -3.33
C LEU A 94 -1.58 -15.06 -2.03
N ALA A 95 -2.07 -15.52 -0.89
CA ALA A 95 -1.61 -15.08 0.43
C ALA A 95 -0.34 -15.81 0.85
N GLY A 96 0.58 -15.13 1.55
CA GLY A 96 1.85 -15.72 2.00
C GLY A 96 3.00 -15.58 1.00
N MET A 97 2.79 -14.80 -0.07
CA MET A 97 3.83 -14.45 -1.03
C MET A 97 3.83 -12.97 -1.38
N GLY A 98 4.94 -12.51 -1.96
CA GLY A 98 5.08 -11.19 -2.56
C GLY A 98 5.77 -11.28 -3.92
N VAL A 99 5.31 -10.50 -4.89
CA VAL A 99 6.08 -10.15 -6.09
C VAL A 99 6.90 -8.93 -5.72
N VAL A 100 8.22 -9.11 -5.63
CA VAL A 100 9.14 -8.03 -5.24
C VAL A 100 9.67 -7.37 -6.51
N GLU A 101 9.39 -6.08 -6.66
CA GLU A 101 9.93 -5.25 -7.74
C GLU A 101 11.37 -4.87 -7.39
N VAL A 102 12.34 -5.37 -8.16
CA VAL A 102 13.77 -5.14 -7.94
C VAL A 102 14.36 -4.44 -9.16
N SER A 103 14.82 -3.19 -8.99
CA SER A 103 15.39 -2.38 -10.06
C SER A 103 16.15 -1.18 -9.49
N SER A 104 17.28 -0.86 -10.13
CA SER A 104 18.15 0.27 -9.79
C SER A 104 17.64 1.62 -10.32
N VAL A 105 16.46 1.64 -10.93
CA VAL A 105 15.81 2.86 -11.42
C VAL A 105 15.53 3.80 -10.27
N ASN A 106 15.89 5.06 -10.46
CA ASN A 106 15.65 6.10 -9.48
C ASN A 106 14.16 6.47 -9.48
N TRP A 107 13.59 6.81 -8.31
CA TRP A 107 12.15 7.09 -8.22
C TRP A 107 11.78 8.41 -8.89
N HIS A 108 12.66 9.41 -8.81
CA HIS A 108 12.53 10.72 -9.46
C HIS A 108 13.86 11.48 -9.46
N ASP A 109 14.05 12.40 -10.41
CA ASP A 109 15.32 13.11 -10.64
C ASP A 109 15.58 14.32 -9.72
N ALA A 110 14.74 14.55 -8.71
CA ALA A 110 14.79 15.73 -7.86
C ALA A 110 14.69 15.38 -6.37
N GLY A 111 14.55 16.36 -5.48
CA GLY A 111 14.18 16.10 -4.07
C GLY A 111 15.27 15.60 -3.13
N GLY A 112 16.32 14.94 -3.62
CA GLY A 112 17.42 14.45 -2.78
C GLY A 112 17.05 13.29 -1.84
N ASP A 113 15.97 12.56 -2.15
CA ASP A 113 15.54 11.41 -1.35
C ASP A 113 16.51 10.23 -1.46
N PHE A 114 16.75 9.56 -0.34
CA PHE A 114 17.34 8.22 -0.34
C PHE A 114 16.20 7.19 -0.48
N VAL A 115 15.92 6.77 -1.71
CA VAL A 115 14.75 5.93 -2.06
C VAL A 115 15.07 4.44 -2.18
N GLU A 116 16.31 4.03 -1.92
CA GLU A 116 16.70 2.65 -2.03
C GLU A 116 16.31 1.87 -0.76
N THR A 117 15.46 0.85 -0.91
CA THR A 117 15.04 -0.04 0.18
C THR A 117 15.62 -1.44 -0.05
N TYR A 118 16.08 -2.12 1.00
CA TYR A 118 16.41 -3.56 0.94
C TYR A 118 15.49 -4.37 1.84
N LEU A 119 15.37 -5.66 1.52
CA LEU A 119 14.70 -6.64 2.37
C LEU A 119 15.71 -7.69 2.80
N ASP A 120 15.96 -7.77 4.11
CA ASP A 120 16.70 -8.89 4.70
C ASP A 120 15.74 -10.04 4.98
N MET A 121 16.08 -11.25 4.52
CA MET A 121 15.28 -12.46 4.74
C MET A 121 15.69 -13.22 6.02
N SER A 122 16.64 -12.67 6.78
CA SER A 122 17.12 -13.22 8.05
C SER A 122 17.68 -12.12 8.96
N GLY A 123 17.84 -12.43 10.25
CA GLY A 123 18.39 -11.51 11.24
C GLY A 123 17.39 -10.46 11.73
N HIS A 124 17.84 -9.63 12.68
CA HIS A 124 16.96 -8.70 13.41
C HIS A 124 16.25 -7.69 12.50
N TYR A 125 16.91 -7.22 11.44
CA TYR A 125 16.28 -6.30 10.48
C TYR A 125 15.18 -6.97 9.67
N GLY A 126 15.37 -8.24 9.27
CA GLY A 126 14.31 -9.02 8.65
C GLY A 126 13.11 -9.24 9.56
N GLU A 127 13.34 -9.38 10.88
CA GLU A 127 12.30 -9.54 11.91
C GLU A 127 11.35 -8.35 12.07
N MET A 128 11.81 -7.15 11.73
CA MET A 128 11.00 -5.94 11.81
C MET A 128 9.94 -5.86 10.69
N TYR A 129 10.13 -6.52 9.55
CA TYR A 129 9.21 -6.44 8.43
C TYR A 129 8.44 -7.73 8.18
N PRO A 130 7.20 -7.64 7.65
CA PRO A 130 6.43 -8.84 7.35
C PRO A 130 7.04 -9.67 6.20
N TYR A 131 7.87 -9.06 5.35
CA TYR A 131 8.33 -9.67 4.09
C TYR A 131 9.24 -10.87 4.25
N GLN A 132 9.99 -10.98 5.36
CA GLN A 132 10.81 -12.17 5.59
C GLN A 132 9.96 -13.44 5.80
N LYS A 133 8.68 -13.28 6.18
CA LYS A 133 7.74 -14.39 6.39
C LYS A 133 7.04 -14.80 5.08
N LEU A 134 7.23 -14.04 4.01
CA LEU A 134 6.67 -14.32 2.69
C LEU A 134 7.64 -15.16 1.85
N ILE A 135 7.08 -15.93 0.92
CA ILE A 135 7.87 -16.43 -0.21
C ILE A 135 7.89 -15.34 -1.26
N ASN A 136 9.06 -14.75 -1.48
CA ASN A 136 9.24 -13.62 -2.36
C ASN A 136 9.67 -14.11 -3.75
N LEU A 137 8.84 -13.84 -4.77
CA LEU A 137 9.23 -13.96 -6.16
C LEU A 137 9.76 -12.61 -6.63
N CYS A 138 11.07 -12.50 -6.76
CA CYS A 138 11.75 -11.27 -7.12
C CYS A 138 11.79 -11.12 -8.64
N LEU A 139 11.18 -10.06 -9.15
CA LEU A 139 11.36 -9.62 -10.53
C LEU A 139 12.52 -8.63 -10.56
N VAL A 140 13.69 -9.11 -10.99
CA VAL A 140 14.86 -8.26 -11.26
C VAL A 140 14.70 -7.73 -12.67
N VAL A 141 14.38 -6.45 -12.82
CA VAL A 141 14.02 -5.85 -14.10
C VAL A 141 14.72 -4.52 -14.27
N GLU A 142 15.29 -4.30 -15.45
CA GLU A 142 15.90 -3.02 -15.79
C GLU A 142 15.37 -2.52 -17.13
N PRO A 143 14.93 -1.24 -17.21
CA PRO A 143 14.51 -0.63 -18.46
C PRO A 143 15.71 -0.17 -19.29
N ASP A 144 15.44 0.27 -20.51
CA ASP A 144 16.41 0.98 -21.33
C ASP A 144 16.93 2.22 -20.57
N ALA A 145 18.24 2.23 -20.30
CA ALA A 145 18.91 3.26 -19.52
C ALA A 145 18.82 4.67 -20.15
N THR A 146 18.54 4.75 -21.45
CA THR A 146 18.42 6.03 -22.19
C THR A 146 17.09 6.75 -21.99
N LEU A 147 16.10 6.08 -21.40
CA LEU A 147 14.80 6.65 -21.10
C LEU A 147 14.89 7.63 -19.91
N ASN A 148 13.91 8.53 -19.78
CA ASN A 148 13.78 9.35 -18.57
C ASN A 148 13.22 8.53 -17.41
N GLU A 149 13.44 9.00 -16.17
CA GLU A 149 13.05 8.23 -14.98
C GLU A 149 11.55 7.96 -14.90
N GLU A 150 10.66 8.89 -15.26
CA GLU A 150 9.21 8.63 -15.21
C GLU A 150 8.81 7.44 -16.11
N VAL A 151 9.38 7.39 -17.32
CA VAL A 151 9.12 6.29 -18.27
C VAL A 151 9.74 4.98 -17.78
N LYS A 152 10.93 5.03 -17.18
CA LYS A 152 11.58 3.86 -16.56
C LYS A 152 10.74 3.30 -15.42
N ASN A 153 10.32 4.18 -14.50
CA ASN A 153 9.47 3.84 -13.36
C ASN A 153 8.15 3.20 -13.82
N TYR A 154 7.47 3.82 -14.80
CA TYR A 154 6.25 3.27 -15.37
C TYR A 154 6.47 1.86 -15.95
N ALA A 155 7.55 1.65 -16.72
CA ALA A 155 7.81 0.38 -17.38
C ALA A 155 8.13 -0.74 -16.38
N VAL A 156 8.96 -0.45 -15.38
CA VAL A 156 9.35 -1.39 -14.33
C VAL A 156 8.14 -1.78 -13.47
N HIS A 157 7.36 -0.80 -13.00
CA HIS A 157 6.20 -1.09 -12.16
C HIS A 157 5.11 -1.84 -12.94
N LYS A 158 4.92 -1.49 -14.23
CA LYS A 158 4.03 -2.25 -15.13
C LYS A 158 4.49 -3.71 -15.28
N ALA A 159 5.80 -3.96 -15.36
CA ALA A 159 6.32 -5.32 -15.42
C ALA A 159 6.00 -6.10 -14.14
N ALA A 160 6.18 -5.50 -12.95
CA ALA A 160 5.83 -6.13 -11.68
C ALA A 160 4.33 -6.44 -11.57
N LEU A 161 3.45 -5.53 -11.97
CA LEU A 161 2.01 -5.76 -12.04
C LEU A 161 1.63 -6.83 -13.08
N THR A 162 2.34 -6.90 -14.21
CA THR A 162 2.14 -7.95 -15.22
C THR A 162 2.47 -9.33 -14.66
N VAL A 163 3.55 -9.46 -13.88
CA VAL A 163 3.87 -10.70 -13.17
C VAL A 163 2.77 -11.02 -12.15
N SER A 164 2.38 -10.04 -11.33
CA SER A 164 1.31 -10.18 -10.33
C SER A 164 0.01 -10.71 -10.95
N ASP A 165 -0.41 -10.15 -12.09
CA ASP A 165 -1.62 -10.57 -12.81
C ASP A 165 -1.52 -12.02 -13.29
N GLN A 166 -0.41 -12.42 -13.92
CA GLN A 166 -0.24 -13.80 -14.40
C GLN A 166 -0.28 -14.83 -13.27
N LEU A 167 0.26 -14.49 -12.10
CA LEU A 167 0.19 -15.36 -10.93
C LEU A 167 -1.23 -15.42 -10.38
N GLY A 168 -1.93 -14.28 -10.30
CA GLY A 168 -3.34 -14.22 -9.91
C GLY A 168 -4.24 -15.07 -10.80
N GLU A 169 -4.01 -15.07 -12.12
CA GLU A 169 -4.76 -15.89 -13.08
C GLU A 169 -4.72 -17.39 -12.77
N ALA A 170 -3.66 -17.89 -12.13
CA ALA A 170 -3.53 -19.29 -11.74
C ALA A 170 -4.64 -19.77 -10.80
N VAL A 171 -5.33 -18.86 -10.11
CA VAL A 171 -6.41 -19.17 -9.15
C VAL A 171 -7.77 -18.62 -9.55
N ARG A 172 -7.92 -17.96 -10.71
CA ARG A 172 -9.19 -17.34 -11.15
C ARG A 172 -10.36 -18.32 -11.15
N SER A 173 -10.15 -19.49 -11.73
CA SER A 173 -11.19 -20.52 -11.92
C SER A 173 -11.24 -21.56 -10.79
N LEU A 174 -10.40 -21.41 -9.75
CA LEU A 174 -10.34 -22.33 -8.63
C LEU A 174 -11.30 -21.90 -7.52
N THR A 175 -11.67 -22.86 -6.66
CA THR A 175 -12.43 -22.56 -5.44
C THR A 175 -11.43 -22.24 -4.31
N PRO A 176 -11.53 -21.08 -3.65
CA PRO A 176 -10.60 -20.71 -2.58
C PRO A 176 -10.78 -21.61 -1.35
N THR A 177 -9.66 -21.92 -0.69
CA THR A 177 -9.65 -22.70 0.57
C THR A 177 -10.29 -21.92 1.71
N GLU A 178 -10.11 -20.60 1.71
CA GLU A 178 -10.66 -19.69 2.71
C GLU A 178 -11.41 -18.56 2.02
N ARG A 179 -12.54 -18.15 2.60
CA ARG A 179 -13.33 -17.02 2.11
C ARG A 179 -13.67 -16.10 3.26
N GLU A 180 -13.33 -14.82 3.09
CA GLU A 180 -13.71 -13.75 4.00
C GLU A 180 -14.64 -12.77 3.26
N VAL A 181 -15.76 -12.42 3.88
CA VAL A 181 -16.71 -11.43 3.36
C VAL A 181 -16.44 -10.10 4.04
N PHE A 182 -16.30 -9.05 3.24
CA PHE A 182 -16.03 -7.70 3.69
C PHE A 182 -17.20 -6.82 3.25
N GLU A 183 -18.01 -6.40 4.23
CA GLU A 183 -19.20 -5.58 3.99
C GLU A 183 -19.43 -4.59 5.14
N LEU A 184 -19.79 -3.36 4.79
CA LEU A 184 -20.25 -2.35 5.75
C LEU A 184 -21.79 -2.33 5.77
N THR A 185 -22.39 -3.46 6.15
CA THR A 185 -23.85 -3.57 6.29
C THR A 185 -24.36 -2.64 7.39
N PRO A 186 -25.65 -2.25 7.39
CA PRO A 186 -26.23 -1.56 8.54
C PRO A 186 -26.04 -2.38 9.83
N VAL A 187 -25.46 -1.75 10.85
CA VAL A 187 -25.21 -2.32 12.19
C VAL A 187 -25.94 -1.52 13.26
N ASP A 188 -25.83 -1.95 14.53
CA ASP A 188 -26.42 -1.22 15.66
C ASP A 188 -25.97 0.26 15.65
N PRO A 189 -26.91 1.22 15.48
CA PRO A 189 -26.58 2.64 15.39
C PRO A 189 -26.11 3.23 16.73
N SER A 190 -26.23 2.50 17.84
CA SER A 190 -25.71 2.90 19.15
C SER A 190 -24.18 2.73 19.27
N LEU A 191 -23.57 1.89 18.41
CA LEU A 191 -22.11 1.74 18.36
C LEU A 191 -21.43 3.04 17.94
N PRO A 192 -20.22 3.33 18.47
CA PRO A 192 -19.47 4.51 18.07
C PRO A 192 -19.12 4.44 16.58
N ARG A 193 -19.38 5.53 15.87
CA ARG A 193 -19.05 5.65 14.44
C ARG A 193 -17.60 6.08 14.25
N VAL A 194 -16.81 5.29 13.54
CA VAL A 194 -15.37 5.48 13.42
C VAL A 194 -14.95 5.56 11.96
N VAL A 195 -14.10 6.53 11.61
CA VAL A 195 -13.38 6.59 10.32
C VAL A 195 -11.91 6.24 10.53
N TYR A 196 -11.25 5.82 9.45
CA TYR A 196 -9.80 5.71 9.40
C TYR A 196 -9.23 6.83 8.53
N ILE A 197 -8.43 7.73 9.09
CA ILE A 197 -7.72 8.76 8.35
C ILE A 197 -6.32 8.24 8.07
N TRP A 198 -6.02 7.97 6.80
CA TRP A 198 -4.72 7.46 6.37
C TRP A 198 -3.98 8.58 5.64
N CYS A 199 -2.98 9.16 6.31
CA CYS A 199 -2.11 10.15 5.72
C CYS A 199 -1.07 9.46 4.83
N VAL A 200 -1.00 9.85 3.57
CA VAL A 200 -0.22 9.18 2.54
C VAL A 200 0.61 10.17 1.71
N HIS A 201 1.88 9.86 1.52
CA HIS A 201 2.83 10.73 0.83
C HIS A 201 2.45 11.01 -0.63
N SER A 202 2.59 12.27 -1.05
CA SER A 202 2.65 12.64 -2.46
C SER A 202 4.07 13.06 -2.85
N PRO A 203 4.67 12.45 -3.89
CA PRO A 203 5.98 12.87 -4.37
C PRO A 203 5.94 14.23 -5.08
N GLN A 204 4.78 14.82 -5.35
CA GLN A 204 4.65 15.90 -6.32
C GLN A 204 5.47 17.14 -5.98
N ALA A 205 5.37 17.63 -4.75
CA ALA A 205 6.07 18.85 -4.38
C ALA A 205 7.60 18.67 -4.41
N MET A 206 8.07 17.50 -4.00
CA MET A 206 9.49 17.20 -3.90
C MET A 206 10.11 16.86 -5.26
N SER A 207 9.46 15.99 -6.04
CA SER A 207 9.91 15.58 -7.38
C SER A 207 9.65 16.65 -8.44
N GLY A 208 8.75 17.60 -8.17
CA GLY A 208 8.25 18.54 -9.17
C GLY A 208 7.34 17.89 -10.23
N SER A 209 6.95 16.62 -10.06
CA SER A 209 6.19 15.85 -11.04
C SER A 209 4.87 15.34 -10.47
N PRO A 210 3.73 15.56 -11.14
CA PRO A 210 2.44 15.04 -10.72
C PRO A 210 2.30 13.52 -10.93
N THR A 211 3.26 12.89 -11.61
CA THR A 211 3.24 11.48 -12.01
C THR A 211 4.47 10.71 -11.55
N ALA A 212 5.28 11.30 -10.65
CA ALA A 212 6.40 10.61 -10.05
C ALA A 212 5.94 9.32 -9.33
N PHE A 213 6.81 8.31 -9.37
CA PHE A 213 6.56 7.01 -8.79
C PHE A 213 6.57 7.06 -7.27
N CYS A 214 5.45 6.69 -6.66
CA CYS A 214 5.28 6.59 -5.21
C CYS A 214 3.88 6.04 -4.88
N THR A 215 3.48 6.10 -3.60
CA THR A 215 2.13 5.84 -3.09
C THR A 215 1.07 6.49 -3.97
N ALA A 216 0.16 5.67 -4.50
CA ALA A 216 -0.85 6.10 -5.47
C ALA A 216 -2.28 5.75 -5.02
N THR A 217 -3.21 6.66 -5.30
CA THR A 217 -4.67 6.42 -5.21
C THR A 217 -5.24 6.37 -6.62
N TYR A 218 -5.71 5.20 -7.08
CA TYR A 218 -6.17 4.97 -8.46
C TYR A 218 -5.16 5.41 -9.54
N GLY A 219 -3.86 5.19 -9.31
CA GLY A 219 -2.81 5.67 -10.22
C GLY A 219 -2.39 7.13 -10.04
N LEU A 220 -3.10 7.91 -9.22
CA LEU A 220 -2.75 9.31 -8.96
C LEU A 220 -1.72 9.40 -7.84
N THR A 221 -0.57 9.99 -8.15
CA THR A 221 0.49 10.30 -7.17
C THR A 221 0.57 11.78 -6.81
N GLN A 222 -0.14 12.66 -7.52
CA GLN A 222 -0.19 14.09 -7.21
C GLN A 222 -0.91 14.44 -5.88
N LEU A 223 -0.70 15.67 -5.41
CA LEU A 223 -1.44 16.28 -4.32
C LEU A 223 -2.90 16.48 -4.74
N THR A 224 -3.82 16.05 -3.88
CA THR A 224 -5.27 16.13 -4.12
C THR A 224 -6.00 16.41 -2.80
N PRO A 225 -7.25 16.94 -2.85
CA PRO A 225 -8.13 16.95 -1.68
C PRO A 225 -8.32 15.54 -1.10
N PRO A 226 -8.70 15.40 0.19
CA PRO A 226 -8.87 14.09 0.80
C PRO A 226 -9.93 13.25 0.08
N TRP A 227 -9.60 11.98 -0.18
CA TRP A 227 -10.48 11.01 -0.81
C TRP A 227 -11.22 10.19 0.24
N TYR A 228 -12.52 10.06 0.10
CA TYR A 228 -13.26 9.01 0.79
C TYR A 228 -13.20 7.73 -0.05
N LEU A 229 -12.75 6.65 0.56
CA LEU A 229 -12.67 5.32 -0.04
C LEU A 229 -13.47 4.34 0.80
N HIS A 230 -14.30 3.55 0.14
CA HIS A 230 -14.83 2.33 0.75
C HIS A 230 -13.65 1.38 1.03
N PRO A 231 -13.57 0.73 2.20
CA PRO A 231 -12.48 -0.18 2.54
C PRO A 231 -12.19 -1.26 1.48
N ASN A 232 -13.24 -1.78 0.83
CA ASN A 232 -13.07 -2.76 -0.24
C ASN A 232 -12.28 -2.23 -1.44
N GLU A 233 -12.30 -0.91 -1.71
CA GLU A 233 -11.50 -0.33 -2.78
C GLU A 233 -10.00 -0.53 -2.51
N ILE A 234 -9.58 -0.33 -1.26
CA ILE A 234 -8.19 -0.56 -0.82
C ILE A 234 -7.84 -2.05 -0.88
N LEU A 235 -8.78 -2.94 -0.52
CA LEU A 235 -8.59 -4.39 -0.69
C LEU A 235 -8.43 -4.80 -2.16
N ASP A 236 -8.97 -4.04 -3.11
CA ASP A 236 -8.76 -4.24 -4.54
C ASP A 236 -7.55 -3.45 -5.09
N GLY A 237 -6.79 -2.76 -4.23
CA GLY A 237 -5.57 -2.05 -4.61
C GLY A 237 -5.81 -0.64 -5.15
N ALA A 238 -6.91 0.02 -4.78
CA ALA A 238 -7.13 1.43 -5.13
C ALA A 238 -6.12 2.35 -4.44
N LEU A 239 -5.67 2.01 -3.23
CA LEU A 239 -4.53 2.64 -2.56
C LEU A 239 -3.36 1.65 -2.58
N THR A 240 -2.20 2.12 -3.00
CA THR A 240 -0.98 1.30 -3.18
C THR A 240 0.22 2.06 -2.68
N GLY A 241 1.27 1.31 -2.35
CA GLY A 241 2.60 1.88 -2.22
C GLY A 241 3.24 2.09 -3.60
N PRO A 242 4.57 2.16 -3.66
CA PRO A 242 5.49 2.15 -2.54
C PRO A 242 5.77 3.56 -2.01
N TYR A 243 6.13 3.63 -0.73
CA TYR A 243 6.86 4.77 -0.17
C TYR A 243 8.28 4.35 0.20
N ARG A 244 9.21 5.31 0.33
CA ARG A 244 10.66 5.07 0.52
C ARG A 244 11.04 4.31 1.79
N THR A 245 10.06 3.93 2.60
CA THR A 245 10.21 3.08 3.78
C THR A 245 9.50 1.74 3.56
N ALA A 246 10.15 0.64 3.96
CA ALA A 246 9.61 -0.71 3.82
C ALA A 246 8.25 -0.94 4.51
N PHE A 247 7.77 -0.09 5.43
CA PHE A 247 6.43 -0.27 6.03
C PHE A 247 5.26 0.17 5.14
N ALA A 248 5.50 0.76 3.97
CA ALA A 248 4.46 1.32 3.09
C ALA A 248 4.54 0.79 1.64
N MET A 249 4.85 -0.50 1.48
CA MET A 249 4.73 -1.22 0.20
C MET A 249 3.27 -1.64 -0.07
N SER A 250 2.93 -1.90 -1.33
CA SER A 250 1.57 -2.29 -1.77
C SER A 250 1.01 -3.50 -1.02
N TRP A 251 1.86 -4.47 -0.69
CA TRP A 251 1.51 -5.64 0.11
C TRP A 251 1.05 -5.24 1.52
N THR A 252 1.76 -4.31 2.16
CA THR A 252 1.42 -3.84 3.52
C THR A 252 0.15 -3.00 3.51
N VAL A 253 -0.07 -2.17 2.49
CA VAL A 253 -1.32 -1.39 2.37
C VAL A 253 -2.52 -2.34 2.33
N ALA A 254 -2.47 -3.39 1.51
CA ALA A 254 -3.56 -4.34 1.34
C ALA A 254 -3.69 -5.38 2.48
N ASN A 255 -2.68 -5.50 3.34
CA ASN A 255 -2.63 -6.41 4.49
C ASN A 255 -2.43 -5.68 5.83
N ASN A 256 -2.71 -4.38 5.89
CA ASN A 256 -2.49 -3.57 7.08
C ASN A 256 -3.37 -4.11 8.24
N PRO A 257 -2.77 -4.54 9.37
CA PRO A 257 -3.50 -5.20 10.45
C PRO A 257 -4.53 -4.27 11.11
N LEU A 258 -4.18 -2.99 11.32
CA LEU A 258 -5.13 -2.00 11.86
C LEU A 258 -6.34 -1.85 10.94
N PHE A 259 -6.10 -1.69 9.63
CA PHE A 259 -7.17 -1.55 8.64
C PHE A 259 -8.10 -2.76 8.60
N LEU A 260 -7.53 -3.98 8.59
CA LEU A 260 -8.31 -5.21 8.61
C LEU A 260 -9.09 -5.39 9.91
N ASP A 261 -8.50 -5.04 11.06
CA ASP A 261 -9.16 -5.16 12.36
C ASP A 261 -10.27 -4.12 12.56
N LEU A 262 -10.09 -2.89 12.06
CA LEU A 262 -11.17 -1.90 11.97
C LEU A 262 -12.36 -2.46 11.21
N TYR A 263 -12.11 -3.19 10.13
CA TYR A 263 -13.17 -3.81 9.36
C TYR A 263 -13.81 -5.00 10.09
N ARG A 264 -13.02 -5.93 10.63
CA ARG A 264 -13.53 -7.14 11.33
C ARG A 264 -14.32 -6.84 12.61
N ARG A 265 -14.08 -5.68 13.21
CA ARG A 265 -14.77 -5.19 14.40
C ARG A 265 -15.98 -4.30 14.08
N HIS A 266 -16.23 -4.00 12.81
CA HIS A 266 -17.46 -3.35 12.35
C HIS A 266 -18.69 -4.17 12.83
N GLY A 267 -19.65 -3.48 13.46
CA GLY A 267 -20.85 -4.10 14.03
C GLY A 267 -20.64 -4.86 15.34
N ARG A 268 -19.42 -4.87 15.88
CA ARG A 268 -19.09 -5.51 17.16
C ARG A 268 -18.64 -4.48 18.19
N ASP A 269 -17.61 -3.71 17.86
CA ASP A 269 -17.04 -2.69 18.74
C ASP A 269 -17.35 -1.27 18.26
N TRP A 270 -17.51 -1.10 16.94
CA TRP A 270 -17.79 0.19 16.31
C TRP A 270 -18.57 0.02 15.01
N ASN A 271 -19.14 1.12 14.52
CA ASN A 271 -19.62 1.25 13.16
C ASN A 271 -18.52 1.91 12.31
N PHE A 272 -17.74 1.07 11.61
CA PHE A 272 -16.70 1.55 10.70
C PHE A 272 -17.32 2.21 9.47
N LEU A 273 -17.00 3.48 9.25
CA LEU A 273 -17.59 4.32 8.20
C LEU A 273 -16.78 4.35 6.90
N GLY A 274 -15.54 3.87 6.91
CA GLY A 274 -14.65 3.86 5.75
C GLY A 274 -13.33 4.60 5.99
N VAL A 275 -12.59 4.82 4.90
CA VAL A 275 -11.23 5.38 4.94
C VAL A 275 -11.22 6.76 4.28
N ILE A 276 -10.56 7.72 4.91
CA ILE A 276 -10.24 9.03 4.33
C ILE A 276 -8.74 9.04 4.05
N SER A 277 -8.37 9.00 2.77
CA SER A 277 -6.99 9.12 2.32
C SER A 277 -6.61 10.59 2.18
N LEU A 278 -5.64 11.05 2.96
CA LEU A 278 -5.14 12.43 2.96
C LEU A 278 -3.75 12.46 2.35
N ARG A 279 -3.56 13.19 1.23
CA ARG A 279 -2.23 13.43 0.68
C ARG A 279 -1.42 14.38 1.58
N THR A 280 -0.21 13.97 1.95
CA THR A 280 0.79 14.81 2.65
C THR A 280 1.82 15.37 1.67
N GLU A 281 2.72 16.21 2.18
CA GLU A 281 3.74 16.95 1.43
C GLU A 281 3.19 18.18 0.69
N TRP A 282 2.24 18.87 1.33
CA TRP A 282 1.86 20.22 0.93
C TRP A 282 2.96 21.22 1.30
N THR A 283 3.15 22.24 0.46
CA THR A 283 4.32 23.13 0.62
C THR A 283 4.07 24.30 1.57
N THR A 284 2.83 24.78 1.67
CA THR A 284 2.51 25.94 2.50
C THR A 284 1.71 25.57 3.74
N GLN A 285 1.91 26.32 4.82
CA GLN A 285 1.15 26.14 6.06
C GLN A 285 -0.37 26.32 5.86
N THR A 286 -0.76 27.23 4.96
CA THR A 286 -2.16 27.45 4.59
C THR A 286 -2.78 26.22 3.92
N GLU A 287 -2.07 25.59 2.99
CA GLU A 287 -2.54 24.36 2.32
C GLU A 287 -2.68 23.21 3.32
N LYS A 288 -1.67 23.01 4.17
CA LYS A 288 -1.71 21.99 5.24
C LYS A 288 -2.92 22.17 6.13
N GLN A 289 -3.18 23.42 6.56
CA GLN A 289 -4.34 23.73 7.39
C GLN A 289 -5.67 23.55 6.64
N LEU A 290 -5.72 23.91 5.35
CA LEU A 290 -6.90 23.71 4.50
C LEU A 290 -7.23 22.22 4.36
N MET A 291 -6.24 21.38 4.07
CA MET A 291 -6.43 19.94 3.88
C MET A 291 -6.82 19.24 5.18
N ALA A 292 -6.22 19.61 6.31
CA ALA A 292 -6.64 19.16 7.63
C ALA A 292 -8.11 19.51 7.91
N ASN A 293 -8.52 20.74 7.61
CA ASN A 293 -9.91 21.18 7.79
C ASN A 293 -10.88 20.45 6.85
N GLN A 294 -10.50 20.19 5.59
CA GLN A 294 -11.34 19.41 4.67
C GLN A 294 -11.47 17.95 5.13
N THR A 295 -10.40 17.35 5.64
CA THR A 295 -10.39 15.98 6.18
C THR A 295 -11.35 15.86 7.36
N ALA A 296 -11.22 16.76 8.35
CA ALA A 296 -12.11 16.77 9.52
C ALA A 296 -13.57 17.08 9.15
N LYS A 297 -13.80 17.99 8.19
CA LYS A 297 -15.13 18.29 7.66
C LYS A 297 -15.76 17.06 7.02
N LEU A 298 -15.01 16.32 6.20
CA LEU A 298 -15.49 15.09 5.57
C LEU A 298 -15.84 14.03 6.61
N ALA A 299 -14.96 13.79 7.59
CA ALA A 299 -15.24 12.90 8.72
C ALA A 299 -16.52 13.30 9.48
N LYS A 300 -16.72 14.59 9.73
CA LYS A 300 -17.93 15.11 10.38
C LYS A 300 -19.19 14.87 9.54
N GLN A 301 -19.12 15.08 8.22
CA GLN A 301 -20.23 14.85 7.30
C GLN A 301 -20.63 13.37 7.20
N LEU A 302 -19.67 12.46 7.32
CA LEU A 302 -19.92 11.02 7.45
C LEU A 302 -20.54 10.65 8.81
N GLY A 303 -20.59 11.58 9.76
CA GLY A 303 -21.15 11.38 11.10
C GLY A 303 -20.18 10.72 12.08
N ALA A 304 -18.87 10.76 11.80
CA ALA A 304 -17.85 10.18 12.66
C ALA A 304 -17.90 10.75 14.08
N GLN A 305 -17.72 9.88 15.07
CA GLN A 305 -17.52 10.20 16.48
C GLN A 305 -16.10 9.88 16.92
N GLY A 306 -15.44 8.94 16.24
CA GLY A 306 -14.03 8.62 16.41
C GLY A 306 -13.27 8.61 15.07
N ALA A 307 -11.97 8.82 15.12
CA ALA A 307 -11.05 8.67 14.01
C ALA A 307 -9.76 8.00 14.47
N VAL A 308 -9.33 6.94 13.79
CA VAL A 308 -7.96 6.45 13.92
C VAL A 308 -7.12 7.14 12.86
N VAL A 309 -5.94 7.63 13.21
CA VAL A 309 -5.04 8.39 12.31
C VAL A 309 -3.69 7.69 12.22
N THR A 310 -3.24 7.42 11.00
CA THR A 310 -1.90 6.89 10.68
C THR A 310 -1.23 7.71 9.58
N TRP A 311 0.04 7.45 9.35
CA TRP A 311 0.88 8.15 8.38
C TRP A 311 1.91 7.20 7.79
N ASP A 312 2.41 7.51 6.58
CA ASP A 312 3.51 6.80 5.93
C ASP A 312 4.82 7.61 5.87
N ALA A 313 4.73 8.94 6.00
CA ALA A 313 5.86 9.87 5.87
C ALA A 313 6.00 10.88 7.04
N GLY A 314 7.24 11.07 7.49
CA GLY A 314 7.60 11.93 8.61
C GLY A 314 8.17 13.30 8.18
N GLY A 315 8.74 14.04 9.13
CA GLY A 315 9.30 15.37 8.86
C GLY A 315 8.21 16.40 8.55
N ASN A 316 8.44 17.27 7.55
CA ASN A 316 7.51 18.37 7.22
C ASN A 316 6.05 17.90 7.07
N GLU A 317 5.85 16.73 6.48
CA GLU A 317 4.58 16.06 6.21
C GLU A 317 3.75 15.73 7.45
N PHE A 318 4.44 15.61 8.59
CA PHE A 318 3.82 15.31 9.87
C PHE A 318 2.89 16.44 10.35
N ILE A 319 3.10 17.67 9.87
CA ILE A 319 2.25 18.82 10.21
C ILE A 319 0.79 18.59 9.76
N GLU A 320 0.58 17.98 8.60
CA GLU A 320 -0.75 17.61 8.09
C GLU A 320 -1.44 16.61 9.02
N VAL A 321 -0.70 15.65 9.58
CA VAL A 321 -1.18 14.65 10.54
C VAL A 321 -1.65 15.36 11.81
N VAL A 322 -0.78 16.16 12.43
CA VAL A 322 -1.06 16.94 13.65
C VAL A 322 -2.30 17.82 13.45
N ARG A 323 -2.34 18.61 12.37
CA ARG A 323 -3.46 19.53 12.12
C ARG A 323 -4.77 18.81 11.84
N SER A 324 -4.72 17.64 11.22
CA SER A 324 -5.91 16.82 10.98
C SER A 324 -6.49 16.28 12.29
N ILE A 325 -5.63 15.85 13.21
CA ILE A 325 -6.03 15.45 14.56
C ILE A 325 -6.68 16.62 15.29
N GLN A 326 -6.02 17.78 15.34
CA GLN A 326 -6.58 18.97 15.99
C GLN A 326 -7.92 19.40 15.36
N ALA A 327 -8.03 19.36 14.03
CA ALA A 327 -9.26 19.71 13.34
C ALA A 327 -10.41 18.74 13.67
N CYS A 328 -10.13 17.44 13.80
CA CYS A 328 -11.10 16.44 14.23
C CYS A 328 -11.56 16.69 15.68
N GLU A 329 -10.64 16.87 16.62
CA GLU A 329 -10.96 17.11 18.03
C GLU A 329 -11.79 18.39 18.21
N ARG A 330 -11.47 19.48 17.49
CA ARG A 330 -12.28 20.72 17.49
C ARG A 330 -13.72 20.52 17.01
N LEU A 331 -13.97 19.52 16.18
CA LEU A 331 -15.32 19.16 15.70
C LEU A 331 -16.01 18.11 16.59
N GLY A 332 -15.37 17.73 17.70
CA GLY A 332 -15.85 16.72 18.65
C GLY A 332 -15.69 15.28 18.16
N ILE A 333 -14.76 15.03 17.23
CA ILE A 333 -14.41 13.69 16.76
C ILE A 333 -13.18 13.24 17.56
N LYS A 334 -13.31 12.17 18.33
CA LYS A 334 -12.24 11.63 19.18
C LYS A 334 -11.18 10.91 18.36
N THR A 335 -9.92 11.19 18.61
CA THR A 335 -8.81 10.73 17.78
C THR A 335 -7.94 9.73 18.52
N VAL A 336 -7.53 8.67 17.82
CA VAL A 336 -6.45 7.79 18.23
C VAL A 336 -5.34 7.94 17.21
N PHE A 337 -4.17 8.39 17.66
CA PHE A 337 -3.01 8.54 16.82
C PHE A 337 -2.09 7.33 16.95
N LEU A 338 -1.92 6.58 15.86
CA LEU A 338 -0.97 5.46 15.81
C LEU A 338 0.32 5.93 15.14
N THR A 339 1.45 5.77 15.82
CA THR A 339 2.76 6.25 15.37
C THR A 339 3.86 5.22 15.64
N SER A 340 5.03 5.41 15.04
CA SER A 340 6.23 4.62 15.37
C SER A 340 6.75 4.97 16.76
N GLU A 341 7.34 3.99 17.44
CA GLU A 341 8.18 4.27 18.61
C GLU A 341 9.42 5.07 18.17
N ASP A 342 9.68 6.18 18.84
CA ASP A 342 10.88 6.99 18.62
C ASP A 342 11.86 6.78 19.77
N ASP A 343 13.15 6.64 19.44
CA ASP A 343 14.20 6.51 20.46
C ASP A 343 14.29 7.83 21.25
N ALA A 344 14.19 7.74 22.58
CA ALA A 344 14.20 8.87 23.49
C ALA A 344 15.60 9.51 23.66
N THR A 345 16.61 9.11 22.89
CA THR A 345 18.00 9.53 23.09
C THR A 345 18.33 10.88 22.43
N ASP A 346 18.54 11.90 23.29
CA ASP A 346 19.21 13.20 23.06
C ASP A 346 18.78 14.07 21.83
N GLY A 347 17.70 13.71 21.13
CA GLY A 347 17.23 14.36 19.90
C GLY A 347 15.92 15.14 20.04
N ALA A 348 15.69 16.09 19.13
CA ALA A 348 14.43 16.81 19.01
C ALA A 348 13.24 15.85 18.83
N PRO A 349 12.07 16.13 19.41
CA PRO A 349 10.90 15.26 19.28
C PRO A 349 10.53 15.08 17.81
N THR A 350 10.19 13.85 17.42
CA THR A 350 9.66 13.53 16.08
C THR A 350 8.35 14.26 15.81
N MET A 351 7.60 14.57 16.88
CA MET A 351 6.48 15.50 16.82
C MET A 351 6.97 16.95 16.70
N LEU A 352 6.79 17.52 15.51
CA LEU A 352 7.22 18.89 15.16
C LEU A 352 6.40 20.00 15.85
N GLU A 353 5.19 19.70 16.30
CA GLU A 353 4.31 20.64 17.00
C GLU A 353 3.67 19.95 18.22
N PRO A 354 3.49 20.65 19.36
CA PRO A 354 2.73 20.12 20.49
C PRO A 354 1.29 19.79 20.08
N LEU A 355 0.82 18.61 20.45
CA LEU A 355 -0.52 18.12 20.15
C LEU A 355 -1.27 17.80 21.46
N PRO A 356 -1.64 18.81 22.27
CA PRO A 356 -2.32 18.59 23.56
C PRO A 356 -3.71 17.96 23.41
N GLU A 357 -4.32 18.05 22.21
CA GLU A 357 -5.60 17.41 21.91
C GLU A 357 -5.49 15.90 21.67
N ALA A 358 -4.31 15.35 21.37
CA ALA A 358 -4.11 13.91 21.25
C ALA A 358 -3.88 13.28 22.63
N ASP A 359 -4.99 12.94 23.29
CA ASP A 359 -4.98 12.24 24.59
C ASP A 359 -4.92 10.71 24.45
N ALA A 360 -4.97 10.18 23.23
CA ALA A 360 -4.78 8.76 22.90
C ALA A 360 -3.74 8.60 21.76
N ILE A 361 -2.48 8.43 22.15
CA ILE A 361 -1.37 8.09 21.24
C ILE A 361 -0.93 6.66 21.54
N VAL A 362 -0.82 5.85 20.48
CA VAL A 362 -0.32 4.48 20.53
C VAL A 362 0.95 4.43 19.69
N SER A 363 2.07 4.03 20.29
CA SER A 363 3.30 3.74 19.57
C SER A 363 3.42 2.25 19.28
N THR A 364 3.94 1.90 18.11
CA THR A 364 4.21 0.50 17.72
C THR A 364 5.59 0.38 17.07
N SER A 365 6.27 -0.73 17.37
CA SER A 365 7.57 -1.12 16.80
C SER A 365 7.43 -1.87 15.48
#